data_AF-A0A2V5XED6-F1
#
_entry.id   AF-A0A2V5XED6-F1
#
_cell.length_a   1.000
_cell.length_b   1.000
_cell.length_c   1.000
_cell.angle_alpha   90.00
_cell.angle_beta   90.00
_cell.angle_gamma   90.00
#
_symmetry.space_group_name_H-M   'P 1'
#
loop_
_entity.id
_entity.type
_entity.pdbx_description
1 polymer ?
#
loop_
_entity_poly.entity_id
_entity_poly.type
_entity_poly.pdbx_seq_one_letter_code
_entity_poly.pdbx_strand_id
1 'polypeptide(L)'
;MKFSANPFSFASAAAITLALTLSVAYPAENDREGGKEEGIQHVLLVSVDGLHAVDLANYIKAHPNSALAQLSRHGITYPQASCSKPSDSFPGLLAMVTGGSPGTTGVYYDDSYDRLLLTPLIDGDGNPLGGNTPGTEIVYDETIDFDLTRPDAGGGINPQRLPRDPVTLAPVYPHSFLRVNTIFEIAKKANLRTAWSDKHPAYDIVNGPSGNGVDDLFTPEINSYTPESATTTRVVNTSSLRGTENYDDTKVKAILNQIQGWDSHHTQRVGTPAIFGMNFQAVSVGQKLVGNVNPDGSAVEPSLANGGYLIDSATGTPVPSPLLAHALDHTDGSIGAMMAALEANKLAKSTLFIISAKHGQSPIDPTRLKSGLTGFHLKNAIKDLVEPVAPIAQLTQDDIALIWLQDQSTTAAATKALQAGQ
;
A
#
# COMPACT_ATOMS: atom_id res chain seq x y z
N MET A 1 9.33 -62.04 -53.87
CA MET A 1 8.05 -62.73 -53.60
C MET A 1 7.01 -61.63 -53.38
N LYS A 2 6.08 -61.26 -54.28
CA LYS A 2 5.01 -62.01 -54.99
C LYS A 2 4.27 -62.93 -54.00
N PHE A 3 2.96 -62.85 -53.72
CA PHE A 3 1.79 -62.22 -54.34
C PHE A 3 0.62 -62.16 -53.31
N SER A 4 -0.25 -61.13 -53.44
CA SER A 4 -1.73 -61.16 -53.40
C SER A 4 -2.51 -61.98 -52.34
N ALA A 5 -3.41 -61.30 -51.61
CA ALA A 5 -4.87 -61.47 -51.78
C ALA A 5 -5.67 -60.43 -50.99
N ASN A 6 -6.53 -59.70 -51.70
CA ASN A 6 -7.79 -59.12 -51.22
C ASN A 6 -8.90 -59.93 -51.94
N PRO A 7 -10.16 -60.05 -51.45
CA PRO A 7 -11.06 -58.88 -51.56
C PRO A 7 -12.31 -58.80 -50.65
N PHE A 8 -12.96 -57.61 -50.72
CA PHE A 8 -14.35 -57.21 -50.39
C PHE A 8 -14.90 -57.40 -48.96
N SER A 9 -15.73 -56.55 -48.36
CA SER A 9 -16.21 -55.16 -48.50
C SER A 9 -17.40 -55.07 -47.54
N PHE A 10 -17.49 -54.07 -46.67
CA PHE A 10 -18.76 -53.39 -46.36
C PHE A 10 -18.50 -52.04 -45.68
N ALA A 11 -19.34 -51.10 -46.05
CA ALA A 11 -19.23 -49.66 -45.91
C ALA A 11 -19.39 -49.14 -44.48
N SER A 12 -18.75 -48.00 -44.20
CA SER A 12 -19.36 -46.86 -43.49
C SER A 12 -18.51 -45.62 -43.74
N ALA A 13 -19.00 -44.73 -44.60
CA ALA A 13 -18.47 -43.40 -44.80
C ALA A 13 -19.13 -42.46 -43.77
N ALA A 14 -18.34 -41.86 -42.88
CA ALA A 14 -18.76 -40.73 -42.07
C ALA A 14 -18.17 -39.46 -42.70
N ALA A 15 -19.03 -38.65 -43.30
CA ALA A 15 -18.71 -37.36 -43.88
C ALA A 15 -18.46 -36.33 -42.76
N ILE A 16 -17.31 -35.66 -42.80
CA ILE A 16 -17.06 -34.43 -42.04
C ILE A 16 -17.50 -33.27 -42.93
N THR A 17 -18.68 -32.74 -42.64
CA THR A 17 -19.26 -31.58 -43.32
C THR A 17 -18.65 -30.30 -42.75
N LEU A 18 -17.91 -29.58 -43.56
CA LEU A 18 -17.44 -28.22 -43.30
C LEU A 18 -18.63 -27.26 -43.50
N ALA A 19 -19.30 -26.85 -42.42
CA ALA A 19 -20.34 -25.83 -42.47
C ALA A 19 -19.71 -24.44 -42.26
N LEU A 20 -19.54 -23.69 -43.36
CA LEU A 20 -19.40 -22.23 -43.31
C LEU A 20 -20.70 -21.64 -42.77
N THR A 21 -20.64 -21.00 -41.60
CA THR A 21 -21.71 -20.12 -41.15
C THR A 21 -21.47 -18.72 -41.72
N LEU A 22 -22.30 -18.35 -42.70
CA LEU A 22 -22.49 -16.97 -43.12
C LEU A 22 -23.01 -16.15 -41.93
N SER A 23 -22.20 -15.24 -41.42
CA SER A 23 -22.65 -14.20 -40.49
C SER A 23 -23.51 -13.22 -41.27
N VAL A 24 -24.83 -13.25 -41.04
CA VAL A 24 -25.74 -12.23 -41.53
C VAL A 24 -25.41 -10.94 -40.77
N ALA A 25 -24.87 -9.95 -41.47
CA ALA A 25 -24.69 -8.62 -40.93
C ALA A 25 -26.09 -8.01 -40.71
N TYR A 26 -26.51 -7.91 -39.45
CA TYR A 26 -27.62 -7.03 -39.09
C TYR A 26 -27.14 -5.59 -39.25
N PRO A 27 -27.85 -4.71 -39.99
CA PRO A 27 -27.59 -3.29 -39.89
C PRO A 27 -27.87 -2.88 -38.44
N ALA A 28 -26.87 -2.32 -37.77
CA ALA A 28 -27.08 -1.64 -36.51
C ALA A 28 -27.98 -0.43 -36.79
N GLU A 29 -29.25 -0.52 -36.38
CA GLU A 29 -30.13 0.63 -36.32
C GLU A 29 -29.50 1.68 -35.39
N ASN A 30 -29.27 2.86 -35.95
CA ASN A 30 -28.87 4.06 -35.23
C ASN A 30 -30.08 4.57 -34.41
N ASP A 31 -30.33 3.96 -33.25
CA ASP A 31 -31.20 4.57 -32.24
C ASP A 31 -30.39 5.60 -31.46
N ARG A 32 -30.32 6.79 -32.04
CA ARG A 32 -30.06 8.04 -31.32
C ARG A 32 -31.36 8.46 -30.66
N GLU A 33 -31.54 8.14 -29.38
CA GLU A 33 -32.15 8.97 -28.30
C GLU A 33 -32.62 8.06 -27.15
N GLY A 34 -32.06 8.28 -25.95
CA GLY A 34 -32.54 7.64 -24.71
C GLY A 34 -31.43 7.16 -23.75
N GLY A 35 -30.77 8.10 -23.05
CA GLY A 35 -30.03 7.86 -21.81
C GLY A 35 -28.93 6.78 -21.84
N LYS A 36 -27.73 7.14 -22.32
CA LYS A 36 -26.54 6.34 -22.00
C LYS A 36 -26.37 6.34 -20.48
N GLU A 37 -26.44 5.18 -19.84
CA GLU A 37 -25.77 5.00 -18.55
C GLU A 37 -24.30 5.35 -18.78
N GLU A 38 -23.86 6.48 -18.23
CA GLU A 38 -22.46 6.88 -18.31
C GLU A 38 -21.64 5.82 -17.56
N GLY A 39 -20.80 5.08 -18.29
CA GLY A 39 -19.88 4.12 -17.68
C GLY A 39 -18.91 4.80 -16.71
N ILE A 40 -18.16 4.00 -15.95
CA ILE A 40 -17.16 4.50 -15.01
C ILE A 40 -16.12 5.37 -15.74
N GLN A 41 -15.98 6.62 -15.30
CA GLN A 41 -15.02 7.60 -15.80
C GLN A 41 -13.87 7.81 -14.81
N HIS A 42 -14.12 7.55 -13.53
CA HIS A 42 -13.17 7.77 -12.44
C HIS A 42 -13.08 6.55 -11.53
N VAL A 43 -11.90 6.30 -10.98
CA VAL A 43 -11.67 5.35 -9.89
C VAL A 43 -11.08 6.11 -8.72
N LEU A 44 -11.77 6.07 -7.57
CA LEU A 44 -11.26 6.52 -6.28
C LEU A 44 -10.83 5.28 -5.48
N LEU A 45 -9.52 5.07 -5.37
CA LEU A 45 -8.91 3.96 -4.63
C LEU A 45 -8.42 4.44 -3.26
N VAL A 46 -9.04 3.95 -2.19
CA VAL A 46 -8.65 4.26 -0.81
C VAL A 46 -8.09 3.01 -0.15
N SER A 47 -6.84 3.09 0.31
CA SER A 47 -6.26 2.12 1.24
C SER A 47 -6.45 2.61 2.67
N VAL A 48 -6.90 1.77 3.58
CA VAL A 48 -6.89 2.05 5.02
C VAL A 48 -5.89 1.11 5.68
N ASP A 49 -4.70 1.62 6.00
CA ASP A 49 -3.65 0.77 6.58
C ASP A 49 -4.11 0.18 7.91
N GLY A 50 -3.87 -1.12 8.08
CA GLY A 50 -4.22 -1.85 9.28
C GLY A 50 -5.67 -2.34 9.37
N LEU A 51 -6.55 -1.90 8.46
CA LEU A 51 -7.97 -2.27 8.50
C LEU A 51 -8.15 -3.77 8.23
N HIS A 52 -8.48 -4.54 9.28
CA HIS A 52 -8.85 -5.93 9.12
C HIS A 52 -10.29 -6.07 8.63
N ALA A 53 -10.59 -7.17 7.94
CA ALA A 53 -11.96 -7.49 7.54
C ALA A 53 -12.94 -7.56 8.72
N VAL A 54 -12.47 -7.99 9.90
CA VAL A 54 -13.28 -8.02 11.12
C VAL A 54 -13.61 -6.62 11.64
N ASP A 55 -12.72 -5.65 11.45
CA ASP A 55 -12.96 -4.27 11.87
C ASP A 55 -14.12 -3.69 11.06
N LEU A 56 -14.08 -3.83 9.73
CA LEU A 56 -15.18 -3.38 8.87
C LEU A 56 -16.49 -4.09 9.23
N ALA A 57 -16.48 -5.41 9.39
CA ALA A 57 -17.67 -6.19 9.69
C ALA A 57 -18.31 -5.77 11.03
N ASN A 58 -17.50 -5.57 12.06
CA ASN A 58 -17.98 -5.11 13.36
C ASN A 58 -18.44 -3.65 13.31
N TYR A 59 -17.70 -2.79 12.60
CA TYR A 59 -17.98 -1.36 12.52
C TYR A 59 -19.32 -1.09 11.84
N ILE A 60 -19.59 -1.68 10.67
CA ILE A 60 -20.86 -1.45 9.96
C ILE A 60 -22.08 -2.04 10.69
N LYS A 61 -21.87 -3.07 11.52
CA LYS A 61 -22.91 -3.64 12.37
C LYS A 61 -23.25 -2.70 13.53
N ALA A 62 -22.24 -2.09 14.14
CA ALA A 62 -22.42 -1.13 15.24
C ALA A 62 -22.89 0.26 14.74
N HIS A 63 -22.50 0.65 13.53
CA HIS A 63 -22.77 1.97 12.95
C HIS A 63 -23.53 1.83 11.61
N PRO A 64 -24.80 1.38 11.61
CA PRO A 64 -25.53 1.11 10.38
C PRO A 64 -25.74 2.34 9.49
N ASN A 65 -25.57 3.57 10.00
CA ASN A 65 -25.73 4.80 9.22
C ASN A 65 -24.39 5.40 8.75
N SER A 66 -23.25 4.77 9.07
CA SER A 66 -21.90 5.26 8.73
C SER A 66 -21.63 5.25 7.22
N ALA A 67 -20.58 5.95 6.79
CA ALA A 67 -20.18 5.98 5.37
C ALA A 67 -19.76 4.59 4.86
N LEU A 68 -18.95 3.86 5.63
CA LEU A 68 -18.58 2.47 5.35
C LEU A 68 -19.81 1.55 5.28
N ALA A 69 -20.78 1.73 6.17
CA ALA A 69 -22.01 0.95 6.15
C ALA A 69 -22.87 1.25 4.91
N GLN A 70 -22.90 2.52 4.47
CA GLN A 70 -23.55 2.91 3.22
C GLN A 70 -22.86 2.27 2.00
N LEU A 71 -21.53 2.40 1.89
CA LEU A 71 -20.77 1.77 0.81
C LEU A 71 -20.95 0.26 0.78
N SER A 72 -20.92 -0.42 1.93
CA SER A 72 -21.13 -1.87 2.00
C SER A 72 -22.54 -2.30 1.61
N ARG A 73 -23.58 -1.44 1.77
CA ARG A 73 -24.94 -1.75 1.33
C ARG A 73 -25.16 -1.52 -0.17
N HIS A 74 -24.45 -0.55 -0.75
CA HIS A 74 -24.61 -0.16 -2.15
C HIS A 74 -23.57 -0.81 -3.09
N GLY A 75 -22.49 -1.35 -2.55
CA GLY A 75 -21.40 -1.99 -3.30
C GLY A 75 -21.32 -3.50 -3.13
N ILE A 76 -20.16 -4.05 -3.49
CA ILE A 76 -19.82 -5.47 -3.32
C ILE A 76 -18.72 -5.57 -2.26
N THR A 77 -19.01 -6.30 -1.18
CA THR A 77 -18.02 -6.60 -0.15
C THR A 77 -17.38 -7.96 -0.41
N TYR A 78 -16.05 -8.01 -0.43
CA TYR A 78 -15.26 -9.23 -0.57
C TYR A 78 -14.75 -9.68 0.82
N PRO A 79 -15.46 -10.57 1.55
CA PRO A 79 -15.13 -10.89 2.94
C PRO A 79 -13.85 -11.73 3.12
N GLN A 80 -13.26 -12.19 2.02
CA GLN A 80 -12.05 -13.04 1.99
C GLN A 80 -10.97 -12.44 1.08
N ALA A 81 -10.93 -11.12 0.93
CA ALA A 81 -9.80 -10.45 0.30
C ALA A 81 -8.52 -10.67 1.13
N SER A 82 -7.39 -10.85 0.45
CA SER A 82 -6.09 -11.08 1.10
C SER A 82 -5.03 -10.13 0.56
N CYS A 83 -4.13 -9.67 1.42
CA CYS A 83 -3.01 -8.82 1.05
C CYS A 83 -1.87 -9.63 0.39
N SER A 84 -0.85 -8.92 -0.10
CA SER A 84 0.38 -9.52 -0.61
C SER A 84 1.07 -10.40 0.45
N LYS A 85 2.02 -11.22 0.00
CA LYS A 85 2.94 -11.95 0.89
C LYS A 85 4.38 -11.61 0.50
N PRO A 86 5.16 -10.91 1.36
CA PRO A 86 4.74 -10.39 2.67
C PRO A 86 3.66 -9.31 2.61
N SER A 87 2.93 -9.14 3.71
CA SER A 87 1.87 -8.15 3.87
C SER A 87 2.47 -6.95 4.60
N ASP A 88 2.69 -5.86 3.87
CA ASP A 88 3.19 -4.59 4.40
C ASP A 88 2.87 -3.46 3.39
N SER A 89 3.25 -2.23 3.71
CA SER A 89 3.06 -1.00 2.96
C SER A 89 3.44 -1.10 1.48
N PHE A 90 4.71 -1.31 1.15
CA PHE A 90 5.15 -1.38 -0.24
C PHE A 90 4.59 -2.59 -0.99
N PRO A 91 4.76 -3.84 -0.51
CA PRO A 91 4.27 -5.00 -1.26
C PRO A 91 2.74 -5.00 -1.42
N GLY A 92 2.00 -4.50 -0.43
CA GLY A 92 0.54 -4.40 -0.47
C GLY A 92 0.05 -3.34 -1.45
N LEU A 93 0.64 -2.14 -1.41
CA LEU A 93 0.31 -1.09 -2.37
C LEU A 93 0.63 -1.51 -3.80
N LEU A 94 1.82 -2.08 -4.03
CA LEU A 94 2.23 -2.51 -5.36
C LEU A 94 1.36 -3.64 -5.91
N ALA A 95 0.86 -4.54 -5.06
CA ALA A 95 -0.12 -5.53 -5.49
C ALA A 95 -1.41 -4.84 -6.02
N MET A 96 -1.86 -3.77 -5.37
CA MET A 96 -3.04 -3.01 -5.80
C MET A 96 -2.81 -2.23 -7.10
N VAL A 97 -1.65 -1.58 -7.25
CA VAL A 97 -1.40 -0.64 -8.37
C VAL A 97 -0.62 -1.26 -9.54
N THR A 98 -0.19 -2.52 -9.45
CA THR A 98 0.48 -3.23 -10.55
C THR A 98 -0.16 -4.59 -10.87
N GLY A 99 -0.92 -5.17 -9.93
CA GLY A 99 -1.36 -6.57 -10.00
C GLY A 99 -0.24 -7.60 -9.78
N GLY A 100 0.98 -7.14 -9.49
CA GLY A 100 2.16 -7.98 -9.27
C GLY A 100 2.34 -8.41 -7.82
N SER A 101 2.99 -9.56 -7.63
CA SER A 101 3.56 -9.99 -6.35
C SER A 101 4.97 -9.43 -6.16
N PRO A 102 5.54 -9.44 -4.94
CA PRO A 102 6.94 -9.07 -4.69
C PRO A 102 7.96 -9.71 -5.63
N GLY A 103 7.76 -10.98 -6.00
CA GLY A 103 8.64 -11.68 -6.96
C GLY A 103 8.60 -11.09 -8.37
N THR A 104 7.49 -10.47 -8.77
CA THR A 104 7.34 -9.82 -10.09
C THR A 104 7.66 -8.33 -10.05
N THR A 105 7.28 -7.63 -8.98
CA THR A 105 7.57 -6.19 -8.83
C THR A 105 9.06 -5.97 -8.54
N GLY A 106 9.74 -6.96 -7.94
CA GLY A 106 11.11 -6.84 -7.44
C GLY A 106 11.20 -6.20 -6.06
N VAL A 107 10.06 -5.84 -5.46
CA VAL A 107 9.98 -5.04 -4.24
C VAL A 107 9.35 -5.89 -3.15
N TYR A 108 10.16 -6.32 -2.18
CA TYR A 108 9.72 -7.14 -1.06
C TYR A 108 9.32 -6.32 0.16
N TYR A 109 9.95 -5.16 0.35
CA TYR A 109 9.73 -4.20 1.44
C TYR A 109 10.27 -2.83 1.01
N ASP A 110 9.98 -1.78 1.77
CA ASP A 110 10.63 -0.47 1.66
C ASP A 110 12.09 -0.49 2.16
N ASP A 111 12.42 -1.35 3.13
CA ASP A 111 13.79 -1.74 3.48
C ASP A 111 14.12 -3.17 2.97
N SER A 112 14.92 -3.25 1.91
CA SER A 112 15.24 -4.46 1.17
C SER A 112 16.75 -4.64 0.97
N TYR A 113 17.15 -5.57 0.10
CA TYR A 113 18.54 -5.74 -0.31
C TYR A 113 18.66 -6.05 -1.80
N ASP A 114 19.57 -5.37 -2.48
CA ASP A 114 19.90 -5.62 -3.88
C ASP A 114 21.39 -5.99 -4.02
N ARG A 115 21.67 -7.02 -4.82
CA ARG A 115 23.02 -7.57 -5.03
C ARG A 115 23.83 -6.82 -6.09
N LEU A 116 23.17 -5.98 -6.88
CA LEU A 116 23.71 -5.33 -8.05
C LEU A 116 23.91 -3.83 -7.82
N LEU A 117 23.05 -3.22 -7.01
CA LEU A 117 23.16 -1.80 -6.68
C LEU A 117 24.33 -1.53 -5.75
N LEU A 118 24.86 -0.32 -5.88
CA LEU A 118 25.92 0.22 -5.03
C LEU A 118 25.31 0.99 -3.88
N THR A 119 26.04 1.02 -2.76
CA THR A 119 25.65 1.77 -1.56
C THR A 119 25.47 3.26 -1.83
N PRO A 120 24.55 3.94 -1.11
CA PRO A 120 24.42 5.38 -1.11
C PRO A 120 25.74 6.11 -0.79
N LEU A 121 25.75 7.42 -1.03
CA LEU A 121 26.90 8.26 -0.66
C LEU A 121 26.90 8.54 0.85
N ILE A 122 25.72 8.74 1.43
CA ILE A 122 25.51 8.98 2.86
C ILE A 122 24.33 8.14 3.37
N ASP A 123 24.31 7.84 4.66
CA ASP A 123 23.14 7.25 5.34
C ASP A 123 22.07 8.30 5.69
N GLY A 124 20.99 7.85 6.36
CA GLY A 124 19.91 8.71 6.86
C GLY A 124 20.37 9.78 7.85
N ASP A 125 21.44 9.53 8.59
CA ASP A 125 22.04 10.48 9.54
C ASP A 125 23.06 11.43 8.88
N GLY A 126 23.36 11.22 7.60
CA GLY A 126 24.33 12.00 6.84
C GLY A 126 25.78 11.54 6.99
N ASN A 127 26.03 10.38 7.60
CA ASN A 127 27.37 9.81 7.68
C ASN A 127 27.78 9.25 6.31
N PRO A 128 29.05 9.41 5.91
CA PRO A 128 29.54 8.81 4.66
C PRO A 128 29.46 7.29 4.69
N LEU A 129 28.80 6.71 3.69
CA LEU A 129 28.82 5.26 3.42
C LEU A 129 29.86 4.97 2.34
N GLY A 130 29.53 5.32 1.09
CA GLY A 130 30.45 5.25 -0.06
C GLY A 130 30.93 3.83 -0.40
N GLY A 131 31.53 3.69 -1.59
CA GLY A 131 32.05 2.41 -2.08
C GLY A 131 31.34 1.95 -3.35
N ASN A 132 32.06 1.19 -4.18
CA ASN A 132 31.57 0.72 -5.48
C ASN A 132 31.51 -0.81 -5.54
N THR A 133 31.36 -1.46 -4.38
CA THR A 133 31.11 -2.90 -4.29
C THR A 133 29.60 -3.13 -4.40
N PRO A 134 29.12 -3.91 -5.38
CA PRO A 134 27.71 -4.30 -5.47
C PRO A 134 27.25 -5.09 -4.25
N GLY A 135 25.99 -4.91 -3.87
CA GLY A 135 25.41 -5.52 -2.68
C GLY A 135 25.16 -4.48 -1.60
N THR A 136 23.93 -3.98 -1.51
CA THR A 136 23.57 -2.94 -0.56
C THR A 136 22.13 -3.09 -0.06
N GLU A 137 21.92 -2.62 1.16
CA GLU A 137 20.59 -2.35 1.71
C GLU A 137 19.89 -1.31 0.85
N ILE A 138 18.61 -1.53 0.58
CA ILE A 138 17.76 -0.65 -0.23
C ILE A 138 16.73 -0.06 0.70
N VAL A 139 16.95 1.19 1.10
CA VAL A 139 16.06 1.93 1.98
C VAL A 139 15.25 2.92 1.15
N TYR A 140 13.93 2.78 1.17
CA TYR A 140 12.95 3.70 0.59
C TYR A 140 11.85 4.02 1.61
N ASP A 141 12.28 4.46 2.80
CA ASP A 141 11.43 4.94 3.89
C ASP A 141 11.53 6.49 4.05
N GLU A 142 11.22 7.07 5.21
CA GLU A 142 11.40 8.50 5.47
C GLU A 142 12.88 8.96 5.52
N THR A 143 13.81 8.03 5.76
CA THR A 143 15.22 8.39 6.01
C THR A 143 15.92 8.89 4.76
N ILE A 144 15.36 8.66 3.57
CA ILE A 144 15.89 9.19 2.31
C ILE A 144 15.55 10.66 2.06
N ASP A 145 14.75 11.30 2.91
CA ASP A 145 14.31 12.69 2.74
C ASP A 145 15.41 13.71 3.04
N PHE A 146 15.31 14.94 2.53
CA PHE A 146 16.20 16.02 2.96
C PHE A 146 16.03 16.34 4.46
N ASP A 147 14.79 16.39 4.94
CA ASP A 147 14.46 16.60 6.34
C ASP A 147 13.10 15.96 6.67
N LEU A 148 13.12 14.73 7.17
CA LEU A 148 11.92 13.99 7.59
C LEU A 148 11.12 14.69 8.70
N THR A 149 11.69 15.71 9.36
CA THR A 149 11.00 16.45 10.41
C THR A 149 10.07 17.54 9.88
N ARG A 150 10.13 17.81 8.57
CA ARG A 150 9.36 18.85 7.87
C ARG A 150 8.20 18.20 7.11
N PRO A 151 6.99 18.81 7.12
CA PRO A 151 5.84 18.25 6.39
C PRO A 151 6.05 18.07 4.88
N ASP A 152 6.99 18.82 4.27
CA ASP A 152 7.39 18.71 2.86
C ASP A 152 8.69 17.91 2.67
N ALA A 153 9.09 17.11 3.67
CA ALA A 153 10.32 16.30 3.66
C ALA A 153 11.62 17.11 3.46
N GLY A 154 11.58 18.42 3.73
CA GLY A 154 12.71 19.32 3.46
C GLY A 154 12.92 19.58 1.96
N GLY A 155 11.88 19.40 1.15
CA GLY A 155 11.93 19.52 -0.30
C GLY A 155 11.98 18.19 -1.05
N GLY A 156 11.73 17.06 -0.37
CA GLY A 156 11.61 15.73 -0.96
C GLY A 156 12.84 14.83 -0.76
N ILE A 157 13.01 13.87 -1.67
CA ILE A 157 14.06 12.85 -1.59
C ILE A 157 15.46 13.47 -1.77
N ASN A 158 16.38 13.15 -0.87
CA ASN A 158 17.81 13.45 -0.97
C ASN A 158 18.51 12.39 -1.85
N PRO A 159 18.99 12.74 -3.06
CA PRO A 159 19.59 11.77 -3.97
C PRO A 159 20.90 11.15 -3.45
N GLN A 160 21.56 11.76 -2.46
CA GLN A 160 22.78 11.21 -1.86
C GLN A 160 22.52 10.02 -0.94
N ARG A 161 21.27 9.88 -0.46
CA ARG A 161 20.80 8.76 0.37
C ARG A 161 20.24 7.60 -0.44
N LEU A 162 20.15 7.74 -1.76
CA LEU A 162 19.66 6.69 -2.64
C LEU A 162 20.76 5.69 -3.02
N PRO A 163 20.42 4.40 -3.20
CA PRO A 163 21.33 3.44 -3.79
C PRO A 163 21.72 3.89 -5.21
N ARG A 164 22.86 3.42 -5.72
CA ARG A 164 23.40 3.87 -7.00
C ARG A 164 23.50 2.75 -8.02
N ASP A 165 23.26 3.09 -9.28
CA ASP A 165 23.45 2.19 -10.39
C ASP A 165 24.96 1.90 -10.60
N PRO A 166 25.38 0.64 -10.77
CA PRO A 166 26.80 0.28 -10.81
C PRO A 166 27.53 0.72 -12.08
N VAL A 167 26.81 1.12 -13.13
CA VAL A 167 27.39 1.53 -14.42
C VAL A 167 27.48 3.05 -14.51
N THR A 168 26.38 3.74 -14.22
CA THR A 168 26.24 5.18 -14.35
C THR A 168 26.62 5.92 -13.07
N LEU A 169 26.65 5.22 -11.93
CA LEU A 169 26.82 5.80 -10.58
C LEU A 169 25.71 6.78 -10.18
N ALA A 170 24.63 6.84 -10.97
CA ALA A 170 23.49 7.69 -10.71
C ALA A 170 22.63 7.11 -9.58
N PRO A 171 21.94 7.96 -8.78
CA PRO A 171 20.99 7.50 -7.79
C PRO A 171 19.82 6.75 -8.46
N VAL A 172 19.39 5.66 -7.84
CA VAL A 172 18.21 4.88 -8.22
C VAL A 172 17.04 5.35 -7.35
N TYR A 173 16.07 6.00 -7.97
CA TYR A 173 14.86 6.45 -7.31
C TYR A 173 13.88 5.28 -7.05
N PRO A 174 12.97 5.41 -6.07
CA PRO A 174 11.97 4.39 -5.78
C PRO A 174 11.21 3.90 -7.03
N HIS A 175 10.76 4.81 -7.89
CA HIS A 175 10.05 4.45 -9.13
C HIS A 175 10.91 3.65 -10.11
N SER A 176 12.22 3.91 -10.15
CA SER A 176 13.18 3.23 -11.04
C SER A 176 13.55 1.83 -10.52
N PHE A 177 13.34 1.56 -9.23
CA PHE A 177 13.57 0.24 -8.64
C PHE A 177 12.47 -0.76 -8.97
N LEU A 178 11.25 -0.28 -9.25
CA LEU A 178 10.12 -1.11 -9.65
C LEU A 178 10.39 -1.77 -11.02
N ARG A 179 10.06 -3.05 -11.17
CA ARG A 179 10.34 -3.82 -12.41
C ARG A 179 9.19 -3.87 -13.41
N VAL A 180 8.00 -3.45 -12.99
CA VAL A 180 6.75 -3.55 -13.76
C VAL A 180 6.04 -2.21 -13.81
N ASN A 181 5.21 -2.02 -14.82
CA ASN A 181 4.46 -0.79 -14.93
C ASN A 181 3.32 -0.70 -13.89
N THR A 182 2.91 0.52 -13.56
CA THR A 182 1.74 0.76 -12.70
C THR A 182 0.47 0.99 -13.52
N ILE A 183 -0.70 0.89 -12.89
CA ILE A 183 -1.99 1.28 -13.49
C ILE A 183 -1.99 2.75 -13.91
N PHE A 184 -1.21 3.58 -13.21
CA PHE A 184 -1.07 5.00 -13.52
C PHE A 184 -0.35 5.20 -14.86
N GLU A 185 0.76 4.50 -15.11
CA GLU A 185 1.42 4.54 -16.42
C GLU A 185 0.54 4.03 -17.56
N ILE A 186 -0.32 3.04 -17.30
CA ILE A 186 -1.30 2.57 -18.28
C ILE A 186 -2.34 3.66 -18.58
N ALA A 187 -2.87 4.32 -17.56
CA ALA A 187 -3.80 5.44 -17.72
C ALA A 187 -3.16 6.61 -18.47
N LYS A 188 -1.90 6.95 -18.17
CA LYS A 188 -1.13 7.99 -18.87
C LYS A 188 -0.96 7.69 -20.36
N LYS A 189 -0.69 6.44 -20.74
CA LYS A 189 -0.63 6.01 -22.16
C LYS A 189 -1.97 6.19 -22.88
N ALA A 190 -3.09 6.19 -22.16
CA ALA A 190 -4.42 6.49 -22.68
C ALA A 190 -4.78 7.99 -22.60
N ASN A 191 -3.82 8.88 -22.30
CA ASN A 191 -4.01 10.32 -22.09
C ASN A 191 -4.98 10.66 -20.95
N LEU A 192 -5.09 9.79 -19.95
CA LEU A 192 -5.89 10.02 -18.76
C LEU A 192 -5.06 10.66 -17.65
N ARG A 193 -5.68 11.56 -16.89
CA ARG A 193 -5.07 12.20 -15.73
C ARG A 193 -5.04 11.25 -14.54
N THR A 194 -3.95 11.26 -13.79
CA THR A 194 -3.75 10.41 -12.61
C THR A 194 -3.34 11.23 -11.39
N ALA A 195 -3.72 10.78 -10.20
CA ALA A 195 -3.25 11.39 -8.96
C ALA A 195 -3.07 10.33 -7.87
N TRP A 196 -2.24 10.59 -6.87
CA TRP A 196 -2.10 9.70 -5.72
C TRP A 196 -1.58 10.46 -4.52
N SER A 197 -1.96 10.04 -3.32
CA SER A 197 -1.48 10.60 -2.08
C SER A 197 -1.07 9.52 -1.08
N ASP A 198 0.12 9.64 -0.46
CA ASP A 198 0.66 8.59 0.43
C ASP A 198 1.58 9.13 1.54
N LYS A 199 2.26 8.26 2.31
CA LYS A 199 2.92 8.55 3.60
C LYS A 199 4.14 9.50 3.57
N HIS A 200 4.94 9.48 2.51
CA HIS A 200 6.22 10.19 2.42
C HIS A 200 6.78 10.11 0.99
N PRO A 201 7.78 10.91 0.60
CA PRO A 201 8.26 11.00 -0.78
C PRO A 201 8.70 9.67 -1.42
N ALA A 202 9.12 8.68 -0.63
CA ALA A 202 9.49 7.37 -1.17
C ALA A 202 8.34 6.66 -1.93
N TYR A 203 7.09 7.07 -1.69
CA TYR A 203 5.95 6.62 -2.47
C TYR A 203 5.93 7.13 -3.92
N ASP A 204 6.94 7.92 -4.32
CA ASP A 204 7.37 8.07 -5.71
C ASP A 204 7.35 6.74 -6.48
N ILE A 205 7.54 5.60 -5.83
CA ILE A 205 7.40 4.27 -6.43
C ILE A 205 6.13 4.06 -7.28
N VAL A 206 5.01 4.74 -6.98
CA VAL A 206 3.76 4.63 -7.77
C VAL A 206 3.84 5.30 -9.14
N ASN A 207 4.82 6.19 -9.37
CA ASN A 207 5.11 6.74 -10.69
C ASN A 207 5.51 5.66 -11.70
N GLY A 208 5.94 4.50 -11.21
CA GLY A 208 6.40 3.39 -12.04
C GLY A 208 7.71 3.68 -12.76
N PRO A 209 8.24 2.71 -13.52
CA PRO A 209 9.60 2.78 -14.06
C PRO A 209 9.86 3.99 -14.97
N SER A 210 8.82 4.60 -15.57
CA SER A 210 8.97 5.84 -16.34
C SER A 210 9.19 7.10 -15.50
N GLY A 211 8.89 7.07 -14.20
CA GLY A 211 8.90 8.26 -13.32
C GLY A 211 7.78 9.26 -13.60
N ASN A 212 6.82 8.93 -14.47
CA ASN A 212 5.80 9.86 -14.97
C ASN A 212 4.37 9.31 -14.87
N GLY A 213 4.15 8.27 -14.05
CA GLY A 213 2.85 7.63 -13.90
C GLY A 213 1.80 8.55 -13.27
N VAL A 214 2.16 9.39 -12.31
CA VAL A 214 1.21 10.21 -11.52
C VAL A 214 1.36 11.69 -11.88
N ASP A 215 0.28 12.34 -12.33
CA ASP A 215 0.31 13.78 -12.64
C ASP A 215 0.31 14.69 -11.40
N ASP A 216 -0.26 14.20 -10.30
CA ASP A 216 -0.40 14.91 -9.04
C ASP A 216 -0.14 13.94 -7.89
N LEU A 217 1.15 13.77 -7.58
CA LEU A 217 1.64 12.97 -6.48
C LEU A 217 1.80 13.86 -5.24
N PHE A 218 0.98 13.62 -4.22
CA PHE A 218 1.01 14.37 -2.97
C PHE A 218 1.46 13.48 -1.81
N THR A 219 2.73 13.57 -1.45
CA THR A 219 3.36 12.71 -0.43
C THR A 219 3.90 13.56 0.72
N PRO A 220 3.03 14.14 1.57
CA PRO A 220 3.48 14.85 2.76
C PRO A 220 4.24 13.87 3.67
N GLU A 221 5.11 14.39 4.52
CA GLU A 221 5.97 13.55 5.35
C GLU A 221 5.29 13.14 6.66
N ILE A 222 5.04 11.84 6.83
CA ILE A 222 4.33 11.30 8.00
C ILE A 222 5.13 11.43 9.29
N ASN A 223 6.45 11.31 9.27
CA ASN A 223 7.30 11.47 10.45
C ASN A 223 7.65 12.93 10.75
N SER A 224 7.05 13.86 10.01
CA SER A 224 7.14 15.29 10.33
C SER A 224 6.52 15.61 11.68
N TYR A 225 6.91 16.76 12.23
CA TYR A 225 6.27 17.28 13.43
C TYR A 225 4.95 17.98 13.06
N THR A 226 3.91 17.70 13.83
CA THR A 226 2.64 18.41 13.75
C THR A 226 2.86 19.92 13.93
N PRO A 227 2.33 20.78 13.03
CA PRO A 227 2.31 22.22 13.26
C PRO A 227 1.36 22.56 14.43
N GLU A 228 1.87 23.35 15.39
CA GLU A 228 1.12 24.04 16.45
C GLU A 228 0.46 23.19 17.56
N SER A 229 1.28 22.86 18.54
CA SER A 229 0.99 23.30 19.90
C SER A 229 2.09 24.29 20.34
N ALA A 230 1.73 25.33 21.09
CA ALA A 230 2.64 26.35 21.60
C ALA A 230 3.68 25.83 22.64
N THR A 231 3.92 24.52 22.67
CA THR A 231 4.86 23.87 23.60
C THR A 231 6.09 23.35 22.85
N THR A 232 7.24 23.39 23.52
CA THR A 232 8.56 23.00 22.99
C THR A 232 8.72 21.50 22.71
N THR A 233 7.63 20.72 22.76
CA THR A 233 7.66 19.26 22.63
C THR A 233 7.29 18.88 21.20
N ARG A 234 8.29 18.45 20.44
CA ARG A 234 8.11 17.93 19.08
C ARG A 234 7.65 16.47 19.17
N VAL A 235 6.43 16.19 18.72
CA VAL A 235 5.86 14.83 18.64
C VAL A 235 5.74 14.46 17.16
N VAL A 236 6.36 13.34 16.79
CA VAL A 236 6.25 12.72 15.45
C VAL A 236 4.79 12.33 15.23
N ASN A 237 4.20 12.56 14.04
CA ASN A 237 2.77 12.28 13.86
C ASN A 237 2.41 10.82 14.21
N THR A 238 3.29 9.87 13.91
CA THR A 238 3.08 8.42 14.14
C THR A 238 3.10 8.00 15.61
N SER A 239 3.52 8.87 16.54
CA SER A 239 3.46 8.60 17.99
C SER A 239 2.23 9.18 18.69
N SER A 240 1.33 9.81 17.92
CA SER A 240 0.07 10.36 18.40
C SER A 240 -1.08 10.05 17.44
N LEU A 241 -2.18 9.48 17.93
CA LEU A 241 -3.34 9.25 17.05
C LEU A 241 -3.83 10.56 16.42
N ARG A 242 -3.98 11.62 17.23
CA ARG A 242 -4.42 12.93 16.75
C ARG A 242 -3.44 13.54 15.74
N GLY A 243 -2.14 13.35 15.95
CA GLY A 243 -1.12 13.77 14.98
C GLY A 243 -1.29 13.06 13.64
N THR A 244 -1.55 11.75 13.69
CA THR A 244 -1.81 10.93 12.50
C THR A 244 -3.15 11.27 11.81
N GLU A 245 -4.20 11.58 12.57
CA GLU A 245 -5.49 12.03 12.04
C GLU A 245 -5.35 13.36 11.30
N ASN A 246 -4.68 14.35 11.91
CA ASN A 246 -4.35 15.62 11.25
C ASN A 246 -3.51 15.41 9.98
N TYR A 247 -2.58 14.45 10.01
CA TYR A 247 -1.79 14.07 8.85
C TYR A 247 -2.69 13.50 7.73
N ASP A 248 -3.57 12.55 8.05
CA ASP A 248 -4.54 11.99 7.11
C ASP A 248 -5.48 13.06 6.55
N ASP A 249 -5.92 14.02 7.36
CA ASP A 249 -6.76 15.16 6.93
C ASP A 249 -6.11 16.00 5.83
N THR A 250 -4.78 16.16 5.83
CA THR A 250 -4.08 16.86 4.75
C THR A 250 -4.25 16.14 3.41
N LYS A 251 -4.19 14.80 3.43
CA LYS A 251 -4.38 13.96 2.24
C LYS A 251 -5.84 13.89 1.84
N VAL A 252 -6.78 13.81 2.79
CA VAL A 252 -8.22 13.91 2.52
C VAL A 252 -8.52 15.21 1.79
N LYS A 253 -7.96 16.34 2.25
CA LYS A 253 -8.12 17.63 1.58
C LYS A 253 -7.60 17.60 0.14
N ALA A 254 -6.45 16.96 -0.12
CA ALA A 254 -5.94 16.78 -1.48
C ALA A 254 -6.94 16.00 -2.37
N ILE A 255 -7.53 14.91 -1.87
CA ILE A 255 -8.57 14.16 -2.58
C ILE A 255 -9.82 15.00 -2.84
N LEU A 256 -10.28 15.77 -1.85
CA LEU A 256 -11.44 16.66 -2.01
C LEU A 256 -11.18 17.75 -3.08
N ASN A 257 -9.96 18.28 -3.15
CA ASN A 257 -9.55 19.22 -4.20
C ASN A 257 -9.58 18.55 -5.59
N GLN A 258 -9.04 17.34 -5.70
CA GLN A 258 -9.04 16.55 -6.93
C GLN A 258 -10.44 16.21 -7.43
N ILE A 259 -11.37 15.85 -6.52
CA ILE A 259 -12.79 15.64 -6.84
C ILE A 259 -13.41 16.90 -7.46
N GLN A 260 -13.04 18.09 -6.96
CA GLN A 260 -13.51 19.39 -7.47
C GLN A 260 -12.78 19.86 -8.74
N GLY A 261 -11.86 19.04 -9.27
CA GLY A 261 -11.10 19.30 -10.49
C GLY A 261 -9.89 20.21 -10.31
N TRP A 262 -9.43 20.40 -9.08
CA TRP A 262 -8.17 21.09 -8.76
C TRP A 262 -7.02 20.09 -8.60
N ASP A 263 -5.78 20.58 -8.60
CA ASP A 263 -4.65 19.82 -8.06
C ASP A 263 -4.75 19.68 -6.52
N SER A 264 -3.92 18.79 -5.96
CA SER A 264 -3.86 18.50 -4.52
C SER A 264 -3.70 19.75 -3.65
N HIS A 265 -2.97 20.76 -4.14
CA HIS A 265 -2.70 22.02 -3.44
C HIS A 265 -3.77 23.11 -3.66
N HIS A 266 -4.81 22.84 -4.47
CA HIS A 266 -5.84 23.80 -4.85
C HIS A 266 -5.28 25.06 -5.52
N THR A 267 -4.27 24.89 -6.38
CA THR A 267 -3.60 25.99 -7.10
C THR A 267 -4.06 26.10 -8.55
N GLN A 268 -4.29 24.98 -9.24
CA GLN A 268 -4.69 24.96 -10.64
C GLN A 268 -5.89 24.05 -10.89
N ARG A 269 -6.81 24.47 -11.77
CA ARG A 269 -7.90 23.62 -12.27
C ARG A 269 -7.37 22.76 -13.41
N VAL A 270 -7.32 21.46 -13.17
CA VAL A 270 -6.67 20.45 -14.03
C VAL A 270 -7.62 19.30 -14.39
N GLY A 271 -8.86 19.34 -13.87
CA GLY A 271 -9.87 18.31 -14.07
C GLY A 271 -9.73 17.15 -13.08
N THR A 272 -10.85 16.46 -12.84
CA THR A 272 -10.88 15.30 -11.94
C THR A 272 -10.07 14.14 -12.56
N PRO A 273 -9.12 13.53 -11.84
CA PRO A 273 -8.32 12.43 -12.38
C PRO A 273 -9.17 11.20 -12.71
N ALA A 274 -8.77 10.43 -13.73
CA ALA A 274 -9.42 9.16 -14.06
C ALA A 274 -9.10 8.05 -13.04
N ILE A 275 -7.88 8.07 -12.47
CA ILE A 275 -7.49 7.19 -11.35
C ILE A 275 -6.83 8.06 -10.30
N PHE A 276 -7.41 8.07 -9.10
CA PHE A 276 -6.88 8.80 -7.95
C PHE A 276 -7.19 8.10 -6.65
N GLY A 277 -6.54 8.53 -5.58
CA GLY A 277 -6.66 7.84 -4.32
C GLY A 277 -5.62 8.23 -3.30
N MET A 278 -5.76 7.63 -2.13
CA MET A 278 -4.84 7.83 -1.03
C MET A 278 -4.78 6.60 -0.12
N ASN A 279 -3.81 6.60 0.80
CA ASN A 279 -3.89 5.76 1.99
C ASN A 279 -4.31 6.54 3.25
N PHE A 280 -4.90 5.87 4.22
CA PHE A 280 -5.07 6.32 5.61
C PHE A 280 -4.08 5.63 6.53
N GLN A 281 -3.69 6.29 7.61
CA GLN A 281 -2.72 5.84 8.62
C GLN A 281 -3.33 5.70 10.02
N ALA A 282 -4.37 6.46 10.33
CA ALA A 282 -4.95 6.56 11.66
C ALA A 282 -5.31 5.20 12.26
N VAL A 283 -5.91 4.30 11.47
CA VAL A 283 -6.28 2.95 11.92
C VAL A 283 -5.04 2.12 12.29
N SER A 284 -4.03 2.06 11.42
CA SER A 284 -2.76 1.39 11.70
C SER A 284 -2.07 1.94 12.95
N VAL A 285 -2.09 3.26 13.15
CA VAL A 285 -1.51 3.89 14.34
C VAL A 285 -2.34 3.58 15.59
N GLY A 286 -3.67 3.67 15.49
CA GLY A 286 -4.61 3.29 16.55
C GLY A 286 -4.54 1.81 16.93
N GLN A 287 -3.96 0.95 16.09
CA GLN A 287 -3.68 -0.44 16.42
C GLN A 287 -2.38 -0.62 17.22
N LYS A 288 -1.32 0.13 16.89
CA LYS A 288 0.03 -0.08 17.45
C LYS A 288 0.39 0.77 18.67
N LEU A 289 -0.30 1.91 18.89
CA LEU A 289 0.09 2.84 19.94
C LEU A 289 -0.03 2.25 21.34
N VAL A 290 1.06 2.36 22.10
CA VAL A 290 1.14 2.06 23.54
C VAL A 290 1.52 3.35 24.25
N GLY A 291 0.75 3.78 25.25
CA GLY A 291 1.04 5.01 25.98
C GLY A 291 0.91 6.27 25.12
N ASN A 292 -0.16 6.33 24.31
CA ASN A 292 -0.47 7.44 23.40
C ASN A 292 -0.31 8.81 24.09
N VAL A 293 0.31 9.77 23.38
CA VAL A 293 0.49 11.16 23.85
C VAL A 293 -0.16 12.14 22.87
N ASN A 294 -0.72 13.24 23.37
CA ASN A 294 -1.21 14.30 22.50
C ASN A 294 -0.03 15.00 21.82
N PRO A 295 -0.23 15.64 20.65
CA PRO A 295 0.83 16.35 19.94
C PRO A 295 1.54 17.44 20.78
N ASP A 296 0.85 18.01 21.78
CA ASP A 296 1.39 19.01 22.71
C ASP A 296 2.21 18.42 23.87
N GLY A 297 2.36 17.09 23.90
CA GLY A 297 3.00 16.33 24.98
C GLY A 297 2.12 16.12 26.22
N SER A 298 0.85 16.54 26.19
CA SER A 298 -0.10 16.24 27.26
C SER A 298 -0.55 14.78 27.23
N ALA A 299 -1.00 14.28 28.37
CA ALA A 299 -1.62 12.96 28.44
C ALA A 299 -2.87 12.94 27.55
N VAL A 300 -3.02 11.87 26.78
CA VAL A 300 -4.25 11.63 26.01
C VAL A 300 -5.42 11.45 26.98
N GLU A 301 -6.62 11.81 26.54
CA GLU A 301 -7.86 11.52 27.27
C GLU A 301 -7.78 10.12 27.90
N PRO A 302 -8.02 9.97 29.22
CA PRO A 302 -7.73 8.72 29.94
C PRO A 302 -8.38 7.47 29.34
N SER A 303 -9.47 7.65 28.59
CA SER A 303 -10.19 6.57 27.91
C SER A 303 -9.48 6.01 26.66
N LEU A 304 -8.50 6.71 26.08
CA LEU A 304 -7.89 6.36 24.79
C LEU A 304 -6.42 5.92 24.90
N ALA A 305 -5.93 5.58 26.10
CA ALA A 305 -4.49 5.48 26.36
C ALA A 305 -3.75 4.33 25.62
N ASN A 306 -4.46 3.31 25.13
CA ASN A 306 -3.86 2.16 24.43
C ASN A 306 -4.66 1.78 23.18
N GLY A 307 -3.93 1.45 22.12
CA GLY A 307 -4.44 0.96 20.86
C GLY A 307 -4.76 -0.52 20.82
N GLY A 308 -5.09 -0.99 19.62
CA GLY A 308 -5.30 -2.40 19.31
C GLY A 308 -6.65 -2.92 19.77
N TYR A 309 -6.68 -4.17 20.23
CA TYR A 309 -7.90 -4.92 20.57
C TYR A 309 -7.98 -5.24 22.06
N LEU A 310 -9.21 -5.26 22.57
CA LEU A 310 -9.56 -5.71 23.92
C LEU A 310 -10.44 -6.96 23.82
N ILE A 311 -10.47 -7.77 24.88
CA ILE A 311 -11.47 -8.84 25.00
C ILE A 311 -12.73 -8.25 25.62
N ASP A 312 -13.84 -8.33 24.90
CA ASP A 312 -15.16 -8.04 25.44
C ASP A 312 -15.49 -9.06 26.54
N SER A 313 -15.69 -8.59 27.77
CA SER A 313 -15.94 -9.45 28.93
C SER A 313 -17.28 -10.19 28.87
N ALA A 314 -18.25 -9.69 28.11
CA ALA A 314 -19.55 -10.33 27.96
C ALA A 314 -19.54 -11.45 26.90
N THR A 315 -18.78 -11.26 25.81
CA THR A 315 -18.78 -12.20 24.67
C THR A 315 -17.52 -13.06 24.58
N GLY A 316 -16.44 -12.66 25.24
CA GLY A 316 -15.12 -13.28 25.12
C GLY A 316 -14.45 -13.05 23.77
N THR A 317 -14.98 -12.14 22.94
CA THR A 317 -14.46 -11.88 21.58
C THR A 317 -13.59 -10.63 21.53
N PRO A 318 -12.57 -10.57 20.65
CA PRO A 318 -11.82 -9.35 20.45
C PRO A 318 -12.67 -8.24 19.83
N VAL A 319 -12.58 -7.04 20.41
CA VAL A 319 -13.21 -5.81 19.93
C VAL A 319 -12.18 -4.68 19.87
N PRO A 320 -12.34 -3.69 18.99
CA PRO A 320 -11.49 -2.51 18.98
C PRO A 320 -11.41 -1.85 20.36
N SER A 321 -10.20 -1.49 20.79
CA SER A 321 -10.01 -0.58 21.93
C SER A 321 -10.69 0.77 21.66
N PRO A 322 -10.98 1.60 22.69
CA PRO A 322 -11.51 2.94 22.48
C PRO A 322 -10.66 3.80 21.53
N LEU A 323 -9.33 3.66 21.58
CA LEU A 323 -8.42 4.38 20.69
C LEU A 323 -8.58 3.92 19.22
N LEU A 324 -8.65 2.61 18.99
CA LEU A 324 -8.87 2.07 17.64
C LEU A 324 -10.28 2.39 17.11
N ALA A 325 -11.30 2.33 17.97
CA ALA A 325 -12.66 2.72 17.62
C ALA A 325 -12.71 4.19 17.18
N HIS A 326 -12.01 5.08 17.89
CA HIS A 326 -11.91 6.49 17.50
C HIS A 326 -11.26 6.69 16.13
N ALA A 327 -10.15 5.99 15.87
CA ALA A 327 -9.49 6.04 14.57
C ALA A 327 -10.39 5.55 13.41
N LEU A 328 -11.22 4.53 13.68
CA LEU A 328 -12.23 4.03 12.73
C LEU A 328 -13.32 5.09 12.48
N ASP A 329 -13.81 5.77 13.52
CA ASP A 329 -14.79 6.86 13.39
C ASP A 329 -14.24 8.03 12.57
N HIS A 330 -12.99 8.45 12.83
CA HIS A 330 -12.32 9.48 12.05
C HIS A 330 -12.22 9.11 10.57
N THR A 331 -11.79 7.86 10.30
CA THR A 331 -11.62 7.35 8.94
C THR A 331 -12.96 7.24 8.21
N ASP A 332 -14.03 6.76 8.87
CA ASP A 332 -15.38 6.72 8.31
C ASP A 332 -15.90 8.12 7.97
N GLY A 333 -15.69 9.09 8.87
CA GLY A 333 -16.05 10.50 8.62
C GLY A 333 -15.35 11.07 7.39
N SER A 334 -14.06 10.79 7.23
CA SER A 334 -13.27 11.20 6.06
C SER A 334 -13.78 10.57 4.76
N ILE A 335 -14.12 9.28 4.79
CA ILE A 335 -14.74 8.58 3.66
C ILE A 335 -16.10 9.20 3.32
N GLY A 336 -16.91 9.54 4.34
CA GLY A 336 -18.16 10.25 4.18
C GLY A 336 -17.99 11.61 3.48
N ALA A 337 -16.94 12.36 3.82
CA ALA A 337 -16.61 13.62 3.16
C ALA A 337 -16.27 13.42 1.67
N MET A 338 -15.55 12.36 1.31
CA MET A 338 -15.27 12.00 -0.09
C MET A 338 -16.55 11.63 -0.84
N MET A 339 -17.43 10.83 -0.23
CA MET A 339 -18.75 10.49 -0.81
C MET A 339 -19.59 11.74 -1.07
N ALA A 340 -19.69 12.63 -0.09
CA ALA A 340 -20.44 13.89 -0.21
C ALA A 340 -19.85 14.80 -1.30
N ALA A 341 -18.52 14.86 -1.43
CA ALA A 341 -17.87 15.62 -2.49
C ALA A 341 -18.16 15.05 -3.88
N LEU A 342 -18.16 13.73 -4.04
CA LEU A 342 -18.55 13.08 -5.31
C LEU A 342 -20.01 13.40 -5.68
N GLU A 343 -20.93 13.38 -4.72
CA GLU A 343 -22.32 13.78 -4.95
C GLU A 343 -22.45 15.26 -5.34
N ALA A 344 -21.82 16.15 -4.59
CA ALA A 344 -21.86 17.59 -4.82
C ALA A 344 -21.30 18.00 -6.20
N ASN A 345 -20.32 17.26 -6.71
CA ASN A 345 -19.73 17.48 -8.03
C ASN A 345 -20.38 16.66 -9.15
N LYS A 346 -21.48 15.93 -8.86
CA LYS A 346 -22.21 15.06 -9.81
C LYS A 346 -21.37 13.92 -10.39
N LEU A 347 -20.38 13.45 -9.63
CA LEU A 347 -19.47 12.36 -9.99
C LEU A 347 -19.87 11.01 -9.38
N ALA A 348 -20.79 11.00 -8.41
CA ALA A 348 -21.17 9.78 -7.67
C ALA A 348 -21.62 8.61 -8.58
N LYS A 349 -22.21 8.88 -9.74
CA LYS A 349 -22.64 7.84 -10.69
C LYS A 349 -21.55 7.39 -11.66
N SER A 350 -20.50 8.18 -11.86
CA SER A 350 -19.41 7.92 -12.81
C SER A 350 -18.09 7.54 -12.12
N THR A 351 -18.07 7.45 -10.79
CA THR A 351 -16.90 7.06 -9.99
C THR A 351 -17.08 5.68 -9.38
N LEU A 352 -16.14 4.78 -9.65
CA LEU A 352 -15.96 3.55 -8.87
C LEU A 352 -15.15 3.85 -7.61
N PHE A 353 -15.76 3.70 -6.44
CA PHE A 353 -15.10 3.87 -5.15
C PHE A 353 -14.66 2.49 -4.61
N ILE A 354 -13.35 2.27 -4.52
CA ILE A 354 -12.74 1.06 -3.98
C ILE A 354 -12.14 1.39 -2.61
N ILE A 355 -12.53 0.65 -1.58
CA ILE A 355 -11.89 0.66 -0.26
C ILE A 355 -11.19 -0.67 -0.05
N SER A 356 -9.92 -0.62 0.32
CA SER A 356 -9.12 -1.80 0.65
C SER A 356 -8.10 -1.47 1.75
N ALA A 357 -7.20 -2.40 2.04
CA ALA A 357 -6.08 -2.22 2.93
C ALA A 357 -4.86 -2.90 2.33
N LYS A 358 -3.74 -2.18 2.23
CA LYS A 358 -2.48 -2.76 1.76
C LYS A 358 -1.91 -3.81 2.73
N HIS A 359 -2.23 -3.71 4.02
CA HIS A 359 -1.89 -4.70 5.04
C HIS A 359 -2.85 -4.62 6.25
N GLY A 360 -2.86 -5.70 7.05
CA GLY A 360 -3.31 -5.65 8.45
C GLY A 360 -2.22 -5.03 9.35
N GLN A 361 -2.36 -5.07 10.67
CA GLN A 361 -1.35 -4.50 11.57
C GLN A 361 -1.21 -5.32 12.85
N SER A 362 -1.89 -4.93 13.94
CA SER A 362 -1.75 -5.63 15.22
C SER A 362 -2.57 -6.94 15.29
N PRO A 363 -2.12 -7.95 16.05
CA PRO A 363 -2.89 -9.17 16.26
C PRO A 363 -4.29 -8.86 16.80
N ILE A 364 -5.33 -9.36 16.12
CA ILE A 364 -6.72 -9.25 16.57
C ILE A 364 -6.90 -9.95 17.92
N ASP A 365 -6.23 -11.08 18.14
CA ASP A 365 -6.16 -11.73 19.45
C ASP A 365 -5.09 -11.06 20.32
N PRO A 366 -5.48 -10.24 21.33
CA PRO A 366 -4.51 -9.51 22.15
C PRO A 366 -3.62 -10.42 22.99
N THR A 367 -3.98 -11.68 23.22
CA THR A 367 -3.13 -12.64 23.97
C THR A 367 -1.89 -13.08 23.18
N ARG A 368 -1.91 -12.87 21.86
CA ARG A 368 -0.79 -13.14 20.95
C ARG A 368 0.18 -11.97 20.88
N LEU A 369 -0.19 -10.78 21.35
CA LEU A 369 0.71 -9.65 21.45
C LEU A 369 1.74 -9.92 22.55
N LYS A 370 3.03 -9.91 22.18
CA LYS A 370 4.15 -10.06 23.11
C LYS A 370 4.81 -8.70 23.30
N SER A 371 4.58 -8.08 24.46
CA SER A 371 5.25 -6.83 24.83
C SER A 371 6.66 -7.09 25.39
N GLY A 372 7.54 -6.09 25.30
CA GLY A 372 8.89 -6.13 25.89
C GLY A 372 9.99 -6.69 24.97
N LEU A 373 9.64 -7.21 23.79
CA LEU A 373 10.61 -7.49 22.73
C LEU A 373 10.69 -6.27 21.81
N THR A 374 11.86 -5.65 21.73
CA THR A 374 12.12 -4.58 20.77
C THR A 374 12.57 -5.21 19.46
N GLY A 375 12.48 -4.45 18.36
CA GLY A 375 13.02 -4.94 17.10
C GLY A 375 14.51 -5.27 17.16
N PHE A 376 15.27 -4.52 17.96
CA PHE A 376 16.67 -4.81 18.25
C PHE A 376 16.88 -6.20 18.90
N HIS A 377 16.04 -6.58 19.87
CA HIS A 377 16.12 -7.90 20.49
C HIS A 377 15.87 -9.02 19.47
N LEU A 378 14.86 -8.85 18.60
CA LEU A 378 14.53 -9.83 17.57
C LEU A 378 15.63 -9.93 16.50
N LYS A 379 16.14 -8.79 16.03
CA LYS A 379 17.24 -8.72 15.05
C LYS A 379 18.47 -9.47 15.54
N ASN A 380 18.88 -9.26 16.81
CA ASN A 380 20.03 -9.95 17.38
C ASN A 380 19.79 -11.44 17.57
N ALA A 381 18.61 -11.84 18.07
CA ALA A 381 18.27 -13.25 18.22
C ALA A 381 18.30 -14.01 16.88
N ILE A 382 17.79 -13.39 15.81
CA ILE A 382 17.87 -13.96 14.45
C ILE A 382 19.33 -14.10 14.00
N LYS A 383 20.16 -13.06 14.19
CA LYS A 383 21.58 -13.10 13.84
C LYS A 383 22.32 -14.21 14.59
N ASP A 384 22.14 -14.30 15.90
CA ASP A 384 22.82 -15.29 16.74
C ASP A 384 22.49 -16.74 16.32
N LEU A 385 21.24 -16.98 15.85
CA LEU A 385 20.81 -18.28 15.36
C LEU A 385 21.33 -18.60 13.95
N VAL A 386 21.31 -17.61 13.05
CA VAL A 386 21.48 -17.85 11.60
C VAL A 386 22.92 -17.64 11.14
N GLU A 387 23.59 -16.58 11.60
CA GLU A 387 24.94 -16.21 11.15
C GLU A 387 25.97 -17.36 11.24
N PRO A 388 25.98 -18.20 12.30
CA PRO A 388 26.95 -19.30 12.42
C PRO A 388 26.81 -20.40 11.36
N VAL A 389 25.63 -20.56 10.76
CA VAL A 389 25.33 -21.64 9.81
C VAL A 389 25.05 -21.14 8.39
N ALA A 390 24.72 -19.87 8.24
CA ALA A 390 24.34 -19.22 7.00
C ALA A 390 24.59 -17.71 7.12
N PRO A 391 25.79 -17.22 6.74
CA PRO A 391 26.15 -15.80 6.90
C PRO A 391 25.12 -14.86 6.26
N ILE A 392 24.74 -13.80 6.98
CA ILE A 392 23.72 -12.84 6.55
C ILE A 392 24.38 -11.70 5.78
N ALA A 393 23.79 -11.35 4.63
CA ALA A 393 24.14 -10.17 3.85
C ALA A 393 23.32 -8.95 4.31
N GLN A 394 22.03 -9.15 4.58
CA GLN A 394 21.13 -8.11 5.10
C GLN A 394 19.99 -8.74 5.92
N LEU A 395 19.57 -8.03 6.96
CA LEU A 395 18.44 -8.41 7.81
C LEU A 395 17.59 -7.17 8.12
N THR A 396 16.39 -7.18 7.57
CA THR A 396 15.33 -6.23 7.86
C THR A 396 14.32 -6.89 8.78
N GLN A 397 13.89 -6.18 9.81
CA GLN A 397 12.86 -6.66 10.71
C GLN A 397 11.88 -5.54 11.05
N ASP A 398 10.61 -5.84 10.81
CA ASP A 398 9.46 -5.00 11.11
C ASP A 398 8.27 -5.94 11.45
N ASP A 399 7.14 -5.88 10.72
CA ASP A 399 6.02 -6.83 10.84
C ASP A 399 6.41 -8.29 10.55
N ILE A 400 7.46 -8.46 9.75
CA ILE A 400 8.14 -9.72 9.48
C ILE A 400 9.67 -9.53 9.56
N ALA A 401 10.42 -10.64 9.51
CA ALA A 401 11.86 -10.60 9.28
C ALA A 401 12.18 -11.07 7.86
N LEU A 402 12.91 -10.25 7.09
CA LEU A 402 13.47 -10.58 5.79
C LEU A 402 14.97 -10.79 5.92
N ILE A 403 15.44 -11.98 5.51
CA ILE A 403 16.83 -12.40 5.67
C ILE A 403 17.44 -12.68 4.30
N TRP A 404 18.41 -11.87 3.89
CA TRP A 404 19.21 -12.13 2.70
C TRP A 404 20.52 -12.77 3.11
N LEU A 405 20.78 -14.00 2.65
CA LEU A 405 22.00 -14.75 2.95
C LEU A 405 23.11 -14.43 1.96
N GLN A 406 24.37 -14.38 2.40
CA GLN A 406 25.52 -14.18 1.49
C GLN A 406 25.59 -15.32 0.45
N ASP A 407 25.33 -16.56 0.88
CA ASP A 407 25.18 -17.72 0.01
C ASP A 407 23.78 -18.34 0.13
N GLN A 408 23.00 -18.25 -0.95
CA GLN A 408 21.63 -18.75 -1.02
C GLN A 408 21.55 -20.28 -0.90
N SER A 409 22.64 -21.02 -1.16
CA SER A 409 22.69 -22.47 -0.97
C SER A 409 22.49 -22.89 0.49
N THR A 410 22.74 -21.97 1.44
CA THR A 410 22.62 -22.20 2.88
C THR A 410 21.20 -21.96 3.43
N THR A 411 20.22 -21.66 2.58
CA THR A 411 18.82 -21.38 2.99
C THR A 411 18.22 -22.45 3.91
N ALA A 412 18.44 -23.73 3.58
CA ALA A 412 17.92 -24.83 4.39
C ALA A 412 18.54 -24.86 5.81
N ALA A 413 19.81 -24.48 5.95
CA ALA A 413 20.47 -24.39 7.25
C ALA A 413 19.91 -23.23 8.08
N ALA A 414 19.74 -22.05 7.46
CA ALA A 414 19.11 -20.89 8.10
C ALA A 414 17.69 -21.21 8.60
N THR A 415 16.85 -21.83 7.75
CA THR A 415 15.49 -22.22 8.14
C THR A 415 15.49 -23.21 9.30
N LYS A 416 16.37 -24.21 9.27
CA LYS A 416 16.49 -25.20 10.36
C LYS A 416 16.92 -24.55 11.67
N ALA A 417 17.86 -23.59 11.64
CA ALA A 417 18.30 -22.87 12.83
C ALA A 417 17.15 -22.04 13.45
N LEU A 418 16.38 -21.34 12.62
CA LEU A 418 15.20 -20.57 13.08
C LEU A 418 14.13 -21.47 13.68
N GLN A 419 13.83 -22.62 13.05
CA GLN A 419 12.85 -23.59 13.57
C GLN A 419 13.28 -24.20 14.92
N ALA A 420 14.57 -24.40 15.12
CA ALA A 420 15.09 -24.93 16.38
C ALA A 420 15.12 -23.90 17.52
N GLY A 421 15.07 -22.61 17.19
CA GLY A 421 15.05 -21.50 18.14
C GLY A 421 13.65 -21.00 18.51
N GLN A 422 12.58 -21.53 17.89
CA GLN A 422 11.19 -21.35 18.32
C GLN A 422 10.89 -22.18 19.57
#